data_AF-A0AAW4RPU3-F1
#
_entry.id   AF-A0AAW4RPU3-F1
#
_cell.length_a   1.000
_cell.length_b   1.000
_cell.length_c   1.000
_cell.angle_alpha   90.00
_cell.angle_beta   90.00
_cell.angle_gamma   90.00
#
_symmetry.space_group_name_H-M   'P 1'
#
loop_
_entity.id
_entity.type
_entity.pdbx_description
1 polymer ?
#
loop_
_entity_poly.entity_id
_entity_poly.type
_entity_poly.pdbx_seq_one_letter_code
_entity_poly.pdbx_strand_id
1 'polypeptide(L)' 'MDEKIEVGYRNIGAALGKEYHHKFLLYTDKEGNQCTISGWTGDERPGLPYGRMHVETNLPYDRNNPDHRDNPNAIGQKQ' A
#
# COMPACT_ATOMS: atom_id res chain seq x y z
N MET A 1 16.87 -2.04 16.80
CA MET A 1 16.18 -0.78 16.45
C MET A 1 14.89 -0.72 17.25
N ASP A 2 14.32 0.46 17.52
CA ASP A 2 12.96 0.51 18.06
C ASP A 2 11.96 0.17 16.95
N GLU A 3 10.96 -0.62 17.30
CA GLU A 3 9.87 -0.93 16.38
C GLU A 3 9.10 0.36 16.07
N LYS A 4 8.70 0.53 14.82
CA LYS A 4 7.94 1.71 14.40
C LYS A 4 6.88 1.37 13.38
N ILE A 5 5.81 2.17 13.42
CA ILE A 5 4.78 2.21 12.39
C ILE A 5 4.82 3.60 11.77
N GLU A 6 4.91 3.63 10.45
CA GLU A 6 4.90 4.84 9.63
C GLU A 6 3.69 4.82 8.70
N VAL A 7 3.20 6.01 8.33
CA VAL A 7 2.16 6.15 7.30
C VAL A 7 2.84 6.52 5.99
N GLY A 8 2.77 5.62 5.02
CA GLY A 8 3.27 5.82 3.67
C GLY A 8 2.21 6.43 2.75
N TYR A 9 2.66 7.26 1.81
CA TYR A 9 1.85 7.82 0.73
C TYR A 9 2.54 7.60 -0.60
N ARG A 10 1.80 7.10 -1.59
CA ARG A 10 2.27 6.90 -2.95
C ARG A 10 1.33 7.57 -3.94
N ASN A 11 1.84 8.38 -4.85
CA ASN A 11 1.02 8.94 -5.93
C ASN A 11 0.57 7.82 -6.88
N ILE A 12 -0.74 7.75 -7.17
CA ILE A 12 -1.34 6.74 -8.04
C ILE A 12 -1.91 7.32 -9.35
N GLY A 13 -1.59 8.57 -9.64
CA GLY A 13 -2.02 9.31 -10.82
C GLY A 13 -2.88 10.52 -10.46
N ALA A 14 -3.28 11.24 -11.50
CA ALA A 14 -4.05 12.47 -11.39
C ALA A 14 -5.29 12.41 -12.27
N ALA A 15 -6.40 12.98 -11.79
CA ALA A 15 -7.62 13.16 -12.58
C ALA A 15 -8.24 14.53 -12.27
N LEU A 16 -8.70 15.22 -13.32
CA LEU A 16 -9.34 16.55 -13.22
C LEU A 16 -8.50 17.58 -12.42
N GLY A 17 -7.17 17.54 -12.59
CA GLY A 17 -6.24 18.45 -11.91
C GLY A 17 -5.99 18.14 -10.43
N LYS A 18 -6.41 16.96 -9.95
CA LYS A 18 -6.16 16.48 -8.58
C LYS A 18 -5.26 15.25 -8.59
N GLU A 19 -4.21 15.30 -7.78
CA GLU A 19 -3.33 14.16 -7.53
C GLU A 19 -3.95 13.21 -6.51
N TYR A 20 -3.97 11.92 -6.83
CA TYR A 20 -4.47 10.89 -5.94
C TYR A 20 -3.29 10.16 -5.32
N HIS A 21 -3.40 9.92 -4.02
CA HIS A 21 -2.39 9.19 -3.27
C HIS A 21 -3.02 7.98 -2.61
N HIS A 22 -2.35 6.85 -2.76
CA HIS A 22 -2.62 5.64 -2.00
C HIS A 22 -1.89 5.71 -0.66
N LYS A 23 -2.57 5.30 0.42
CA LYS A 23 -2.07 5.35 1.80
C LYS A 23 -1.91 3.94 2.33
N PHE A 24 -0.78 3.67 2.98
CA PHE A 24 -0.47 2.37 3.58
C PHE A 24 0.24 2.56 4.92
N LEU A 25 0.30 1.50 5.73
CA LEU A 25 1.14 1.45 6.93
C LEU A 25 2.42 0.70 6.61
N LEU A 26 3.55 1.21 7.07
CA LEU A 26 4.86 0.56 7.02
C LEU A 26 5.29 0.23 8.45
N TYR A 27 5.41 -1.04 8.76
CA TYR A 27 5.97 -1.52 10.01
C TYR A 27 7.45 -1.84 9.83
N THR A 28 8.29 -1.42 10.77
CA THR A 28 9.69 -1.83 10.88
C THR A 28 9.89 -2.54 12.22
N ASP A 29 10.39 -3.77 12.19
CA ASP A 29 10.64 -4.56 13.40
C ASP A 29 12.00 -4.23 14.06
N LYS A 30 12.32 -4.92 15.16
CA LYS A 30 13.57 -4.70 15.91
C LYS A 30 14.83 -5.04 15.13
N GLU A 31 14.72 -5.96 14.17
CA GLU A 31 15.78 -6.45 13.29
C GLU A 31 15.95 -5.53 12.06
N GLY A 32 15.03 -4.60 11.85
CA GLY A 32 15.01 -3.68 10.72
C GLY A 32 14.27 -4.23 9.50
N ASN A 33 13.59 -5.36 9.62
CA ASN A 33 12.75 -5.87 8.54
C ASN A 33 11.50 -4.99 8.40
N GLN A 34 11.07 -4.78 7.16
CA GLN A 34 9.97 -3.89 6.85
C GLN A 34 8.83 -4.64 6.17
N CYS A 35 7.60 -4.42 6.61
CA CYS A 35 6.41 -4.93 5.96
C CYS A 35 5.26 -3.93 5.92
N THR A 36 4.36 -4.07 4.96
CA THR A 36 3.22 -3.17 4.78
C THR A 36 1.88 -3.80 5.14
N ILE A 37 0.95 -2.92 5.51
CA ILE A 37 -0.50 -3.17 5.50
C ILE A 37 -1.12 -2.16 4.53
N SER A 38 -1.82 -2.66 3.52
CA SER A 38 -2.29 -1.86 2.39
C SER A 38 -3.70 -2.25 1.98
N GLY A 39 -4.55 -1.24 1.73
CA GLY A 39 -5.94 -1.43 1.34
C GLY A 39 -6.17 -1.14 -0.14
N TRP A 40 -6.57 -2.15 -0.91
CA TRP A 40 -6.81 -2.06 -2.35
C TRP A 40 -8.28 -2.20 -2.69
N THR A 41 -8.70 -1.65 -3.82
CA THR A 41 -9.98 -2.03 -4.42
C THR A 41 -9.84 -3.43 -5.00
N GLY A 42 -10.79 -4.30 -4.71
CA GLY A 42 -10.90 -5.65 -5.25
C GLY A 42 -12.36 -6.06 -5.41
N ASP A 43 -12.57 -7.36 -5.57
CA ASP A 43 -13.92 -7.91 -5.67
C ASP A 43 -14.59 -8.00 -4.30
N GLU A 44 -15.91 -7.89 -4.29
CA GLU A 44 -16.72 -8.11 -3.11
C GLU A 44 -16.57 -9.56 -2.63
N ARG A 45 -16.18 -9.75 -1.37
CA ARG A 45 -16.02 -11.09 -0.77
C ARG A 45 -17.10 -11.32 0.28
N PRO A 46 -17.72 -12.51 0.33
CA PRO A 46 -18.63 -12.86 1.42
C PRO A 46 -17.88 -12.81 2.76
N GLY A 47 -18.32 -11.96 3.70
CA GLY A 47 -17.63 -11.78 4.98
C GLY A 47 -17.70 -10.37 5.54
N LEU A 48 -16.59 -9.88 6.12
CA LEU A 48 -16.52 -8.59 6.81
C LEU A 48 -16.79 -7.38 5.89
N PRO A 49 -17.36 -6.27 6.40
CA PRO A 49 -18.16 -5.32 5.64
C PRO A 49 -17.34 -4.16 5.03
N TYR A 50 -16.17 -4.42 4.46
CA TYR A 50 -15.41 -3.37 3.79
C TYR A 50 -15.79 -3.18 2.32
N GLY A 51 -16.92 -3.78 1.90
CA GLY A 51 -17.39 -3.75 0.52
C GLY A 51 -16.36 -4.36 -0.43
N ARG A 52 -15.90 -3.56 -1.40
CA ARG A 52 -14.87 -3.93 -2.37
C ARG A 52 -13.44 -3.73 -1.87
N MET A 53 -13.24 -3.38 -0.59
CA MET A 53 -11.89 -3.19 -0.06
C MET A 53 -11.25 -4.53 0.28
N HIS A 54 -10.12 -4.81 -0.34
CA HIS A 54 -9.22 -5.91 -0.03
C HIS A 54 -8.04 -5.36 0.78
N VAL A 55 -7.64 -6.04 1.85
CA VAL A 55 -6.47 -5.63 2.65
C VAL A 55 -5.41 -6.71 2.56
N GLU A 56 -4.21 -6.31 2.17
CA GLU A 56 -3.01 -7.15 2.19
C GLU A 56 -2.16 -6.75 3.40
N THR A 57 -1.71 -7.75 4.15
CA THR A 57 -0.95 -7.55 5.39
C THR A 57 0.33 -8.34 5.36
N ASN A 58 1.36 -7.86 6.06
CA ASN A 58 2.65 -8.55 6.20
C ASN A 58 3.37 -8.78 4.86
N LEU A 59 3.14 -7.88 3.89
CA LEU A 59 3.88 -7.88 2.63
C LEU A 59 5.27 -7.27 2.87
N PRO A 60 6.37 -7.95 2.53
CA PRO A 60 7.71 -7.37 2.63
C PRO A 60 7.79 -6.04 1.87
N TYR A 61 8.38 -4.99 2.45
CA TYR A 61 8.54 -3.70 1.77
C TYR A 61 9.80 -3.70 0.88
N ASP A 62 9.77 -4.52 -0.15
CA ASP A 62 10.82 -4.61 -1.18
C ASP A 62 10.33 -4.09 -2.54
N ARG A 63 11.20 -4.13 -3.57
CA ARG A 63 10.88 -3.62 -4.92
C ARG A 63 9.67 -4.27 -5.61
N ASN A 64 9.20 -5.43 -5.14
CA ASN A 64 8.02 -6.11 -5.68
C ASN A 64 6.74 -5.69 -4.96
N ASN A 65 6.86 -5.04 -3.80
CA ASN A 65 5.71 -4.53 -3.06
C ASN A 65 5.03 -3.40 -3.84
N PRO A 66 3.70 -3.43 -4.04
CA PRO A 66 2.96 -2.43 -4.81
C PRO A 66 3.03 -1.01 -4.24
N ASP A 67 3.40 -0.87 -2.96
CA ASP A 67 3.58 0.40 -2.28
C ASP A 67 5.02 0.92 -2.33
N HIS A 68 5.98 0.08 -2.73
CA HIS A 68 7.38 0.47 -2.75
C HIS A 68 7.66 1.49 -3.85
N ARG A 69 8.36 2.56 -3.50
CA ARG A 69 8.68 3.68 -4.42
C ARG A 69 9.38 3.22 -5.71
N ASP A 70 10.20 2.17 -5.59
CA ASP A 70 11.01 1.63 -6.69
C ASP A 70 10.32 0.47 -7.42
N ASN A 71 9.05 0.18 -7.12
CA ASN A 71 8.27 -0.80 -7.88
C ASN A 71 7.95 -0.21 -9.28
N PRO A 72 8.34 -0.88 -10.39
CA PRO A 72 8.07 -0.36 -11.72
C PRO A 72 6.57 -0.23 -12.05
N ASN A 73 5.73 -1.00 -11.35
CA ASN A 73 4.27 -0.97 -11.47
C ASN A 73 3.61 0.03 -10.50
N ALA A 74 4.38 0.66 -9.62
CA ALA A 74 3.91 1.69 -8.70
C ALA A 74 3.73 3.08 -9.36
N ILE A 75 4.16 3.26 -10.61
CA ILE A 75 3.90 4.50 -11.34
C ILE A 75 2.59 4.32 -12.09
N GLY A 76 1.54 5.02 -11.62
CA GLY A 76 0.17 5.05 -12.13
C GLY A 76 -0.12 4.13 -13.31
N GLN A 77 -0.76 2.98 -13.04
CA GLN A 77 -1.46 2.27 -14.10
C GLN A 77 -2.39 3.28 -14.76
N LYS A 78 -2.12 3.60 -16.04
CA LYS A 78 -3.05 4.39 -16.85
C LYS A 78 -4.38 3.64 -16.81
N GLN A 79 -5.38 4.23 -16.16
CA GLN A 79 -6.77 3.82 -16.33
C GLN A 79 -7.18 4.02 -17.79
#